data_AF-M7P1U5-F1
#
_entry.id   AF-M7P1U5-F1
#
_cell.length_a   1.000
_cell.length_b   1.000
_cell.length_c   1.000
_cell.angle_alpha   90.00
_cell.angle_beta   90.00
_cell.angle_gamma   90.00
#
_symmetry.space_group_name_H-M   'P 1'
#
loop_
_entity.id
_entity.type
_entity.pdbx_description
1 polymer ?
#
loop_
_entity_poly.entity_id
_entity_poly.type
_entity_poly.pdbx_seq_one_letter_code
_entity_poly.pdbx_strand_id
1 'polypeptide(L)' 'MNLISLTAISPVDGRYRSKTKALAPYFSEFGLIRYRVQVEIEYFIALCQLPLPQLQGGRFPQL' A
#
# COMPACT_ATOMS: atom_id res chain seq x y z
N MET A 1 -19.11 17.36 0.19
CA MET A 1 -19.99 16.40 -0.51
C MET A 1 -19.54 15.00 -0.17
N ASN A 2 -20.47 14.09 0.13
CA ASN A 2 -20.14 12.69 0.42
C ASN A 2 -20.00 11.90 -0.90
N LEU A 3 -18.97 11.06 -1.01
CA LEU A 3 -18.76 10.17 -2.15
C LEU A 3 -19.63 8.92 -1.96
N ILE A 4 -20.67 8.81 -2.78
CA ILE A 4 -21.53 7.63 -2.88
C ILE A 4 -21.62 7.20 -4.34
N SER A 5 -22.08 5.97 -4.59
CA SER A 5 -22.14 5.41 -5.95
C SER A 5 -22.88 6.31 -6.96
N LEU A 6 -23.87 7.10 -6.52
CA LEU A 6 -24.65 8.00 -7.38
C LEU A 6 -23.92 9.31 -7.70
N THR A 7 -23.03 9.78 -6.82
CA THR A 7 -22.25 11.02 -6.99
C THR A 7 -20.84 10.79 -7.53
N ALA A 8 -20.44 9.53 -7.73
CA ALA A 8 -19.16 9.18 -8.34
C ALA A 8 -19.10 9.65 -9.81
N ILE A 9 -18.06 10.39 -10.16
CA ILE A 9 -17.85 10.91 -11.53
C ILE A 9 -17.56 9.76 -12.50
N SER A 10 -16.71 8.82 -12.09
CA SER A 10 -16.40 7.63 -12.89
C SER A 10 -17.37 6.50 -12.60
N PRO A 11 -17.92 5.82 -13.62
CA PRO A 11 -18.81 4.67 -13.42
C PRO A 11 -18.09 3.45 -12.80
N VAL A 12 -16.76 3.39 -12.88
CA VAL A 12 -15.93 2.34 -12.24
C VAL A 12 -16.12 2.33 -10.72
N ASP A 13 -16.22 3.52 -10.12
CA ASP A 13 -16.42 3.70 -8.68
C ASP A 13 -17.89 3.88 -8.28
N GLY A 14 -18.77 4.07 -9.27
CA GLY A 14 -20.22 4.15 -9.11
C GLY A 14 -20.95 2.94 -9.66
N ARG A 15 -21.60 3.11 -10.83
CA ARG A 15 -22.49 2.11 -11.47
C ARG A 15 -21.94 0.69 -11.50
N TYR A 16 -20.63 0.52 -11.71
CA TYR A 16 -19.97 -0.77 -11.85
C TYR A 16 -19.14 -1.18 -10.63
N ARG A 17 -19.27 -0.47 -9.50
CA ARG A 17 -18.49 -0.74 -8.29
C ARG A 17 -18.64 -2.18 -7.80
N SER A 18 -19.81 -2.80 -7.97
CA SER A 18 -20.03 -4.21 -7.62
C SER A 18 -19.18 -5.18 -8.46
N LYS A 19 -18.81 -4.80 -9.69
CA LYS A 19 -17.94 -5.57 -10.59
C LYS A 19 -16.45 -5.32 -10.34
N THR A 20 -16.10 -4.14 -9.85
CA THR A 20 -14.71 -3.70 -9.67
C THR A 20 -14.23 -3.70 -8.22
N LYS A 21 -15.10 -4.00 -7.24
CA LYS A 21 -14.78 -3.98 -5.80
C LYS A 21 -13.52 -4.78 -5.45
N ALA A 22 -13.29 -5.92 -6.09
CA ALA A 22 -12.12 -6.77 -5.86
C ALA A 22 -10.79 -6.10 -6.25
N LEU A 23 -10.82 -5.08 -7.11
CA LEU A 23 -9.64 -4.33 -7.56
C LEU A 23 -9.26 -3.21 -6.60
N ALA A 24 -10.20 -2.75 -5.76
CA ALA A 24 -9.99 -1.62 -4.86
C ALA A 24 -8.80 -1.78 -3.90
N PRO A 25 -8.51 -2.98 -3.33
CA PRO A 25 -7.33 -3.16 -2.48
C PRO A 25 -5.98 -2.97 -3.19
N TYR A 26 -5.95 -2.91 -4.53
CA TYR A 26 -4.73 -2.86 -5.33
C TYR A 26 -4.59 -1.53 -6.11
N PHE A 27 -5.68 -1.07 -6.75
CA PHE A 27 -5.66 0.06 -7.69
C PHE A 27 -6.32 1.34 -7.15
N SER A 28 -6.50 1.43 -5.84
CA SER A 28 -6.92 2.67 -5.18
C SER A 28 -5.71 3.35 -4.52
N GLU A 29 -5.90 4.58 -4.08
CA GLU A 29 -4.92 5.26 -3.22
C GLU A 29 -4.61 4.45 -1.95
N PHE A 30 -5.61 3.76 -1.38
CA PHE A 30 -5.38 2.82 -0.28
C PHE A 30 -4.43 1.67 -0.69
N GLY A 31 -4.66 1.07 -1.86
CA GLY A 31 -3.78 0.03 -2.39
C GLY A 31 -2.36 0.54 -2.61
N LEU A 32 -2.23 1.70 -3.25
CA LEU A 32 -0.95 2.37 -3.46
C LEU A 32 -0.20 2.61 -2.14
N ILE A 33 -0.86 3.22 -1.15
CA ILE A 33 -0.23 3.52 0.15
C ILE A 33 0.15 2.23 0.87
N ARG A 34 -0.72 1.21 0.88
CA ARG A 34 -0.43 -0.10 1.47
C ARG A 34 0.85 -0.71 0.90
N TYR A 35 0.96 -0.77 -0.43
CA TYR A 35 2.13 -1.37 -1.07
C TYR A 35 3.38 -0.50 -0.94
N ARG A 36 3.26 0.84 -0.89
CA ARG A 36 4.39 1.73 -0.57
C ARG A 36 4.94 1.44 0.82
N VAL A 37 4.09 1.39 1.85
CA VAL A 37 4.52 1.08 3.21
C VAL A 37 5.17 -0.31 3.28
N GLN A 38 4.59 -1.30 2.61
CA GLN A 38 5.17 -2.63 2.54
C GLN A 38 6.58 -2.59 1.92
N VAL A 39 6.77 -1.94 0.77
CA VAL A 39 8.07 -1.85 0.11
C VAL A 39 9.10 -1.10 0.96
N GLU A 40 8.74 0.00 1.61
CA GLU A 40 9.66 0.74 2.48
C GLU A 40 10.12 -0.10 3.68
N ILE A 41 9.22 -0.89 4.27
CA ILE A 41 9.56 -1.80 5.37
C ILE A 41 10.50 -2.91 4.87
N GLU A 42 10.16 -3.58 3.76
CA GLU A 42 11.01 -4.64 3.19
C GLU A 42 12.38 -4.11 2.76
N TYR A 43 12.42 -2.90 2.18
CA TYR A 43 13.66 -2.23 1.82
C TYR A 43 14.52 -1.94 3.05
N PHE A 44 13.92 -1.43 4.13
CA PHE A 44 14.63 -1.20 5.39
C PHE A 44 15.16 -2.52 5.99
N ILE A 45 14.36 -3.58 6.00
CA ILE A 45 14.79 -4.91 6.45
C ILE A 45 15.99 -5.39 5.60
N ALA A 46 15.94 -5.23 4.28
CA ALA A 46 17.03 -5.59 3.40
C ALA A 46 18.32 -4.79 3.70
N LEU A 47 18.21 -3.50 4.00
CA LEU A 47 19.36 -2.68 4.42
C LEU A 47 19.97 -3.18 5.73
N CYS A 48 19.15 -3.60 6.69
CA CYS A 48 19.62 -4.16 7.97
C CYS A 48 20.38 -5.48 7.82
N GLN A 49 20.16 -6.23 6.73
CA GLN A 49 20.89 -7.46 6.43
C GLN A 49 22.27 -7.20 5.79
N LEU A 50 22.53 -5.97 5.34
CA LEU A 50 23.83 -5.55 4.83
C LEU A 50 24.73 -5.07 6.00
N PRO A 51 26.06 -5.22 5.89
CA PRO A 51 26.99 -4.77 6.93
C PRO A 51 27.22 -3.24 6.89
N LEU A 52 26.14 -2.46 6.82
CA LEU A 52 26.20 -1.00 6.75
C LEU A 52 26.64 -0.43 8.11
N PRO A 53 27.74 0.34 8.20
CA PRO A 53 28.25 0.89 9.45
C PRO A 53 27.19 1.62 10.29
N GLN A 54 26.28 2.34 9.64
CA GLN A 54 25.21 3.12 10.26
C GLN A 54 24.14 2.24 10.94
N LEU A 55 24.06 0.96 10.60
CA LEU A 55 23.03 0.02 11.09
C LEU A 55 23.61 -1.08 12.01
N GLN A 56 24.93 -1.09 12.27
CA GLN A 56 25.63 -2.13 13.03
C GLN A 56 25.18 -2.31 14.50
N GLY A 57 24.42 -1.35 15.07
CA GLY A 57 23.93 -1.40 16.45
C GLY A 57 22.44 -1.76 16.61
N GLY A 58 21.70 -1.92 15.52
CA GLY A 58 20.27 -2.18 15.59
C GLY A 58 19.97 -3.66 15.82
N ARG A 59 19.28 -3.98 16.92
CA ARG A 59 18.79 -5.34 17.17
C ARG A 59 17.46 -5.51 16.44
N PHE A 60 17.53 -5.79 15.14
CA PHE A 60 16.34 -6.05 14.33
C PHE A 60 15.95 -7.53 14.45
N PRO A 61 14.66 -7.86 14.65
CA PRO A 61 14.22 -9.24 14.59
C PRO A 61 14.54 -9.81 13.21
N GLN A 62 15.20 -10.96 13.19
CA GLN A 62 15.36 -11.75 11.98
C GLN A 62 13.98 -12.36 11.70
N LEU A 63 13.30 -11.86 10.67
CA LEU A 63 12.16 -12.57 10.08
C LEU A 63 12.66 -13.80 9.33
#